data_AF-A0A1Y4CEH6-F1
#
_entry.id   AF-A0A1Y4CEH6-F1
#
_cell.length_a   1.000
_cell.length_b   1.000
_cell.length_c   1.000
_cell.angle_alpha   90.00
_cell.angle_beta   90.00
_cell.angle_gamma   90.00
#
_symmetry.space_group_name_H-M   'P 1'
#
loop_
_entity.id
_entity.type
_entity.pdbx_description
1 polymer ?
#
loop_
_entity_poly.entity_id
_entity_poly.type
_entity_poly.pdbx_seq_one_letter_code
_entity_poly.pdbx_strand_id
1 'polypeptide(L)'
;MERFIKENLWAALVSAALLPVACEKEPVVVEPRLDFENAVVEAPVEGGVLELPYVLEGAGESPVLKAVCDEEWLAFDFTEQNMLRITVNATDTRERRTADARIIVPGHALEAEVTVEQGGGELPDFTFTFHDITESIATLDIIPYDTEAGYITFLRLADEVGNLSDDELHELDVQYWIDSYYGMYGIEEIMPLVTLYGNKFNERMFSLVPDTEYCIYAYGVDAQGERLTPVTKAWFTAETLEMSDTSFEIMVTKGTENEKGQIPVHITYKPDDNETNYLTGFTVWSEGMDMDALIEQQQIILNDFIVKNMTFGAIPLEDVIAHYYPAGEQSDDFTPMKDYEFVVYCMCVAPCGLINSEVIYKTFDTFVE
;
A
#
# COMPACT_ATOMS: atom_id res chain seq x y z
N MET A 1 -114.51 31.39 -35.93
CA MET A 1 -114.25 30.19 -36.74
C MET A 1 -113.87 29.12 -35.75
N GLU A 2 -114.84 28.33 -35.32
CA GLU A 2 -114.99 26.94 -35.80
C GLU A 2 -113.81 26.08 -35.31
N ARG A 3 -113.97 24.93 -34.67
CA ARG A 3 -115.11 24.11 -34.25
C ARG A 3 -114.42 22.91 -33.56
N PHE A 4 -114.98 22.40 -32.44
CA PHE A 4 -115.09 20.96 -32.13
C PHE A 4 -113.81 20.08 -32.06
N ILE A 5 -113.62 19.09 -31.17
CA ILE A 5 -114.36 18.52 -30.04
C ILE A 5 -113.44 17.46 -29.39
N LYS A 6 -113.50 17.31 -28.05
CA LYS A 6 -113.28 16.09 -27.22
C LYS A 6 -111.88 15.41 -27.25
N GLU A 7 -111.36 14.75 -26.21
CA GLU A 7 -111.89 14.19 -24.96
C GLU A 7 -110.72 13.79 -24.02
N ASN A 8 -111.02 13.67 -22.73
CA ASN A 8 -110.36 12.89 -21.66
C ASN A 8 -109.06 13.42 -21.01
N LEU A 9 -109.09 13.93 -19.77
CA LEU A 9 -109.23 13.28 -18.43
C LEU A 9 -107.92 12.62 -17.90
N TRP A 10 -107.16 13.37 -17.08
CA TRP A 10 -106.81 13.09 -15.66
C TRP A 10 -105.42 13.64 -15.24
N ALA A 11 -105.44 14.27 -14.06
CA ALA A 11 -104.36 14.46 -13.06
C ALA A 11 -103.20 15.46 -13.30
N ALA A 12 -103.19 16.54 -12.50
CA ALA A 12 -102.00 17.29 -12.05
C ALA A 12 -102.28 17.81 -10.62
N LEU A 13 -101.66 17.21 -9.61
CA LEU A 13 -100.43 17.62 -8.92
C LEU A 13 -100.64 18.76 -7.90
N VAL A 14 -100.86 18.35 -6.64
CA VAL A 14 -100.71 19.22 -5.45
C VAL A 14 -99.22 19.26 -5.10
N SER A 15 -98.67 20.47 -5.17
CA SER A 15 -97.32 20.79 -4.70
C SER A 15 -97.32 20.89 -3.17
N ALA A 16 -96.54 20.03 -2.51
CA ALA A 16 -96.18 20.17 -1.11
C ALA A 16 -94.64 20.23 -1.03
N ALA A 17 -94.13 21.39 -0.61
CA ALA A 17 -92.71 21.61 -0.39
C ALA A 17 -92.23 20.79 0.83
N LEU A 18 -91.24 19.93 0.61
CA LEU A 18 -90.46 19.23 1.63
C LEU A 18 -89.06 19.85 1.68
N LEU A 19 -88.65 20.30 2.86
CA LEU A 19 -87.26 20.68 3.15
C LEU A 19 -86.37 19.43 3.13
N PRO A 20 -85.16 19.46 2.51
CA PRO A 20 -84.24 18.34 2.58
C PRO A 20 -83.56 18.31 3.95
N VAL A 21 -83.73 17.19 4.65
CA VAL A 21 -82.86 16.77 5.76
C VAL A 21 -81.52 16.41 5.15
N ALA A 22 -80.49 17.19 5.45
CA ALA A 22 -79.11 16.84 5.15
C ALA A 22 -78.71 15.64 6.03
N CYS A 23 -78.38 14.54 5.38
CA CYS A 23 -77.80 13.36 6.00
C CYS A 23 -76.33 13.67 6.31
N GLU A 24 -76.00 14.07 7.54
CA GLU A 24 -74.62 14.07 8.01
C GLU A 24 -74.17 12.60 8.08
N LYS A 25 -73.28 12.21 7.16
CA LYS A 25 -72.54 10.96 7.30
C LYS A 25 -71.70 11.08 8.57
N GLU A 26 -71.86 10.13 9.49
CA GLU A 26 -70.95 9.98 10.62
C GLU A 26 -69.51 9.94 10.08
N PRO A 27 -68.58 10.73 10.65
CA PRO A 27 -67.19 10.71 10.22
C PRO A 27 -66.62 9.32 10.51
N VAL A 28 -66.08 8.69 9.46
CA VAL A 28 -65.31 7.45 9.61
C VAL A 28 -64.07 7.78 10.44
N VAL A 29 -64.04 7.32 11.70
CA VAL A 29 -62.87 7.41 12.56
C VAL A 29 -61.86 6.38 12.06
N VAL A 30 -60.84 6.83 11.33
CA VAL A 30 -59.70 5.99 10.94
C VAL A 30 -58.82 5.82 12.18
N GLU A 31 -58.61 4.59 12.62
CA GLU A 31 -57.68 4.32 13.74
C GLU A 31 -56.26 4.74 13.35
N PRO A 32 -55.52 5.43 14.25
CA PRO A 32 -54.16 5.87 13.95
C PRO A 32 -53.26 4.67 13.66
N ARG A 33 -52.41 4.75 12.63
CA ARG A 33 -51.48 3.69 12.26
C ARG A 33 -50.19 4.27 11.67
N LEU A 34 -49.04 3.72 12.08
CA LEU A 34 -47.73 4.01 11.51
C LEU A 34 -47.09 2.69 11.06
N ASP A 35 -46.74 2.58 9.78
CA ASP A 35 -45.99 1.44 9.25
C ASP A 35 -44.85 1.88 8.35
N PHE A 36 -43.77 1.09 8.37
CA PHE A 36 -42.68 1.18 7.41
C PHE A 36 -42.77 0.00 6.44
N GLU A 37 -42.48 0.22 5.16
CA GLU A 37 -42.47 -0.85 4.16
C GLU A 37 -41.35 -1.86 4.45
N ASN A 38 -40.20 -1.36 4.91
CA ASN A 38 -39.12 -2.18 5.44
C ASN A 38 -38.56 -1.54 6.72
N ALA A 39 -38.73 -2.24 7.84
CA ALA A 39 -38.25 -1.79 9.15
C ALA A 39 -36.79 -2.17 9.42
N VAL A 40 -36.16 -2.98 8.58
CA VAL A 40 -34.74 -3.34 8.69
C VAL A 40 -34.01 -2.91 7.43
N VAL A 41 -33.03 -2.02 7.58
CA VAL A 41 -32.28 -1.47 6.44
C VAL A 41 -30.79 -1.65 6.58
N GLU A 42 -30.16 -2.02 5.46
CA GLU A 42 -28.72 -2.19 5.37
C GLU A 42 -28.07 -0.92 4.81
N ALA A 43 -27.13 -0.36 5.56
CA ALA A 43 -26.39 0.83 5.20
C ALA A 43 -25.04 0.48 4.54
N PRO A 44 -24.58 1.25 3.54
CA PRO A 44 -23.23 1.12 3.01
C PRO A 44 -22.16 1.39 4.07
N VAL A 45 -21.02 0.70 3.98
CA VAL A 45 -19.83 0.93 4.84
C VAL A 45 -19.39 2.40 4.80
N GLU A 46 -19.38 3.00 3.61
CA GLU A 46 -19.00 4.40 3.39
C GLU A 46 -20.00 5.42 3.99
N GLY A 47 -21.08 4.92 4.59
CA GLY A 47 -22.19 5.74 5.06
C GLY A 47 -23.03 6.27 3.90
N GLY A 48 -23.87 7.26 4.20
CA GLY A 48 -24.77 7.88 3.23
C GLY A 48 -26.16 8.14 3.78
N VAL A 49 -27.10 8.42 2.88
CA VAL A 49 -28.50 8.68 3.24
C VAL A 49 -29.37 7.53 2.76
N LEU A 50 -30.12 6.94 3.69
CA LEU A 50 -31.16 5.96 3.41
C LEU A 50 -32.52 6.66 3.40
N GLU A 51 -33.37 6.28 2.44
CA GLU A 51 -34.74 6.81 2.32
C GLU A 51 -35.73 5.68 2.58
N LEU A 52 -36.48 5.78 3.68
CA LEU A 52 -37.45 4.79 4.11
C LEU A 52 -38.86 5.38 4.03
N PRO A 53 -39.68 4.95 3.05
CA PRO A 53 -41.07 5.38 2.99
C PRO A 53 -41.87 4.82 4.17
N TYR A 54 -42.79 5.64 4.69
CA TYR A 54 -43.71 5.23 5.75
C TYR A 54 -45.14 5.65 5.44
N VAL A 55 -46.10 4.91 6.01
CA VAL A 55 -47.53 5.20 5.94
C VAL A 55 -47.98 5.66 7.32
N LEU A 56 -48.58 6.85 7.39
CA LEU A 56 -49.16 7.40 8.62
C LEU A 56 -50.62 7.80 8.38
N GLU A 57 -51.54 7.07 9.01
CA GLU A 57 -52.99 7.29 8.92
C GLU A 57 -53.56 7.70 10.28
N GLY A 58 -54.69 8.41 10.29
CA GLY A 58 -55.46 8.72 11.50
C GLY A 58 -54.79 9.67 12.50
N ALA A 59 -53.68 10.33 12.13
CA ALA A 59 -52.89 11.21 13.01
C ALA A 59 -53.17 12.73 12.86
N GLY A 60 -54.22 13.11 12.11
CA GLY A 60 -54.58 14.52 11.90
C GLY A 60 -53.75 15.23 10.83
N GLU A 61 -53.88 16.56 10.75
CA GLU A 61 -53.14 17.38 9.78
C GLU A 61 -51.70 17.63 10.27
N SER A 62 -50.71 17.24 9.47
CA SER A 62 -49.27 17.47 9.71
C SER A 62 -48.74 16.97 11.07
N PRO A 63 -48.86 15.65 11.36
CA PRO A 63 -48.29 15.06 12.57
C PRO A 63 -46.76 15.24 12.61
N VAL A 64 -46.22 15.48 13.81
CA VAL A 64 -44.77 15.52 14.05
C VAL A 64 -44.30 14.10 14.36
N LEU A 65 -43.22 13.64 13.72
CA LEU A 65 -42.56 12.40 14.07
C LEU A 65 -41.24 12.71 14.78
N LYS A 66 -40.82 11.82 15.68
CA LYS A 66 -39.53 11.89 16.36
C LYS A 66 -38.89 10.51 16.41
N ALA A 67 -37.62 10.44 16.04
CA ALA A 67 -36.79 9.27 16.30
C ALA A 67 -36.12 9.39 17.68
N VAL A 68 -36.01 8.26 18.38
CA VAL A 68 -35.23 8.09 19.60
C VAL A 68 -34.24 6.96 19.36
N CYS A 69 -32.96 7.30 19.33
CA CYS A 69 -31.84 6.39 19.16
C CYS A 69 -30.64 6.99 19.91
N ASP A 70 -29.88 6.16 20.62
CA ASP A 70 -28.73 6.61 21.42
C ASP A 70 -27.41 6.65 20.62
N GLU A 71 -27.48 6.28 19.35
CA GLU A 71 -26.32 6.11 18.47
C GLU A 71 -25.99 7.37 17.67
N GLU A 72 -24.82 7.96 17.92
CA GLU A 72 -24.39 9.22 17.28
C GLU A 72 -24.06 9.08 15.79
N TRP A 73 -23.87 7.86 15.30
CA TRP A 73 -23.59 7.58 13.88
C TRP A 73 -24.84 7.59 12.99
N LEU A 74 -26.03 7.83 13.59
CA LEU A 74 -27.30 7.94 12.91
C LEU A 74 -27.94 9.31 13.16
N ALA A 75 -28.49 9.92 12.10
CA ALA A 75 -29.35 11.09 12.21
C ALA A 75 -30.64 10.87 11.41
N PHE A 76 -31.77 11.28 12.00
CA PHE A 76 -33.10 11.03 11.45
C PHE A 76 -33.79 12.34 11.07
N ASP A 77 -34.34 12.40 9.86
CA ASP A 77 -35.05 13.55 9.32
C ASP A 77 -36.42 13.14 8.76
N PHE A 78 -37.45 13.91 9.12
CA PHE A 78 -38.85 13.74 8.72
C PHE A 78 -39.40 14.97 7.96
N THR A 79 -38.52 15.82 7.42
CA THR A 79 -38.91 17.05 6.73
C THR A 79 -39.77 16.78 5.48
N GLU A 80 -39.54 15.65 4.82
CA GLU A 80 -40.33 15.21 3.67
C GLU A 80 -41.51 14.34 4.12
N GLN A 81 -42.72 14.64 3.61
CA GLN A 81 -43.91 13.87 3.98
C GLN A 81 -43.80 12.41 3.53
N ASN A 82 -44.22 11.49 4.41
CA ASN A 82 -44.22 10.04 4.17
C ASN A 82 -42.84 9.44 3.89
N MET A 83 -41.75 10.14 4.25
CA MET A 83 -40.39 9.68 4.07
C MET A 83 -39.57 9.92 5.34
N LEU A 84 -38.90 8.89 5.83
CA LEU A 84 -37.87 8.99 6.84
C LEU A 84 -36.51 8.96 6.13
N ARG A 85 -35.71 10.01 6.30
CA ARG A 85 -34.31 10.04 5.88
C ARG A 85 -33.41 9.69 7.06
N ILE A 86 -32.54 8.70 6.86
CA ILE A 86 -31.55 8.29 7.86
C ILE A 86 -30.17 8.60 7.28
N THR A 87 -29.46 9.55 7.89
CA THR A 87 -28.04 9.79 7.58
C THR A 87 -27.21 8.86 8.44
N VAL A 88 -26.35 8.09 7.78
CA VAL A 88 -25.48 7.09 8.37
C VAL A 88 -24.04 7.53 8.16
N ASN A 89 -23.25 7.64 9.23
CA ASN A 89 -21.82 7.91 9.11
C ASN A 89 -21.07 6.69 8.55
N ALA A 90 -19.95 6.90 7.87
CA ALA A 90 -19.05 5.82 7.49
C ALA A 90 -18.56 5.04 8.72
N THR A 91 -18.21 3.77 8.54
CA THR A 91 -17.47 3.00 9.54
C THR A 91 -16.02 2.83 9.10
N ASP A 92 -15.10 3.00 10.05
CA ASP A 92 -13.67 2.78 9.92
C ASP A 92 -13.25 1.50 10.66
N THR A 93 -14.19 0.59 10.94
CA THR A 93 -13.93 -0.69 11.60
C THR A 93 -14.42 -1.86 10.77
N ARG A 94 -13.82 -3.04 10.99
CA ARG A 94 -14.28 -4.31 10.41
C ARG A 94 -15.51 -4.88 11.14
N GLU A 95 -15.90 -4.28 12.26
CA GLU A 95 -17.02 -4.76 13.06
C GLU A 95 -18.35 -4.30 12.45
N ARG A 96 -19.28 -5.24 12.30
CA ARG A 96 -20.68 -4.90 12.00
C ARG A 96 -21.27 -4.18 13.20
N ARG A 97 -21.99 -3.09 12.94
CA ARG A 97 -22.80 -2.40 13.95
C ARG A 97 -24.27 -2.41 13.56
N THR A 98 -25.12 -2.48 14.58
CA THR A 98 -26.58 -2.49 14.45
C THR A 98 -27.16 -1.54 15.48
N ALA A 99 -28.18 -0.78 15.09
CA ALA A 99 -28.90 0.12 15.99
C ALA A 99 -30.39 0.07 15.75
N ASP A 100 -31.15 0.07 16.84
CA ASP A 100 -32.60 0.18 16.82
C ASP A 100 -33.01 1.61 17.14
N ALA A 101 -33.83 2.19 16.27
CA ALA A 101 -34.39 3.52 16.42
C ALA A 101 -35.90 3.43 16.61
N ARG A 102 -36.39 4.02 17.70
CA ARG A 102 -37.82 4.06 17.97
C ARG A 102 -38.43 5.33 17.40
N ILE A 103 -39.35 5.18 16.46
CA ILE A 103 -40.08 6.27 15.82
C ILE A 103 -41.40 6.46 16.56
N ILE A 104 -41.61 7.67 17.08
CA ILE A 104 -42.76 8.03 17.92
C ILE A 104 -43.54 9.15 17.23
N VAL A 105 -44.87 9.09 17.32
CA VAL A 105 -45.76 10.20 16.94
C VAL A 105 -46.26 10.88 18.22
N PRO A 106 -45.65 12.00 18.68
CA PRO A 106 -46.04 12.64 19.93
C PRO A 106 -47.51 13.08 19.90
N GLY A 107 -48.21 12.86 21.01
CA GLY A 107 -49.66 13.11 21.11
C GLY A 107 -50.53 11.94 20.65
N HIS A 108 -49.93 10.92 20.03
CA HIS A 108 -50.57 9.65 19.70
C HIS A 108 -49.86 8.51 20.44
N ALA A 109 -50.60 7.45 20.80
CA ALA A 109 -50.00 6.22 21.35
C ALA A 109 -49.51 5.31 20.21
N LEU A 110 -48.71 5.88 19.30
CA LEU A 110 -48.13 5.19 18.14
C LEU A 110 -46.61 5.20 18.23
N GLU A 111 -46.02 4.02 18.09
CA GLU A 111 -44.59 3.83 17.94
C GLU A 111 -44.30 2.73 16.91
N ALA A 112 -43.17 2.87 16.23
CA ALA A 112 -42.61 1.86 15.34
C ALA A 112 -41.10 1.76 15.61
N GLU A 113 -40.51 0.64 15.22
CA GLU A 113 -39.08 0.38 15.38
C GLU A 113 -38.46 0.25 13.99
N VAL A 114 -37.31 0.89 13.80
CA VAL A 114 -36.49 0.79 12.60
C VAL A 114 -35.09 0.36 13.01
N THR A 115 -34.66 -0.79 12.50
CA THR A 115 -33.31 -1.32 12.69
C THR A 115 -32.43 -0.92 11.52
N VAL A 116 -31.28 -0.32 11.81
CA VAL A 116 -30.24 0.00 10.82
C VAL A 116 -29.05 -0.91 11.08
N GLU A 117 -28.69 -1.70 10.06
CA GLU A 117 -27.50 -2.55 10.07
C GLU A 117 -26.46 -1.95 9.14
N GLN A 118 -25.23 -1.78 9.63
CA GLN A 118 -24.10 -1.36 8.80
C GLN A 118 -23.00 -2.41 8.92
N GLY A 119 -22.60 -2.98 7.78
CA GLY A 119 -21.45 -3.88 7.71
C GLY A 119 -20.17 -3.18 8.15
N GLY A 120 -19.17 -3.95 8.56
CA GLY A 120 -17.81 -3.44 8.73
C GLY A 120 -17.14 -3.19 7.38
N GLY A 121 -16.18 -2.28 7.33
CA GLY A 121 -15.41 -2.03 6.13
C GLY A 121 -14.34 -3.09 5.87
N GLU A 122 -13.97 -3.24 4.60
CA GLU A 122 -12.76 -3.97 4.21
C GLU A 122 -11.55 -3.06 4.39
N LEU A 123 -11.04 -2.98 5.62
CA LEU A 123 -9.71 -2.41 5.84
C LEU A 123 -8.63 -3.39 5.38
N PRO A 124 -7.50 -2.94 4.83
CA PRO A 124 -6.39 -3.84 4.53
C PRO A 124 -5.79 -4.38 5.84
N ASP A 125 -5.26 -5.61 5.81
CA ASP A 125 -4.59 -6.19 6.98
C ASP A 125 -3.30 -5.45 7.34
N PHE A 126 -2.71 -4.74 6.38
CA PHE A 126 -1.49 -3.96 6.54
C PHE A 126 -1.61 -2.60 5.85
N THR A 127 -0.95 -1.59 6.40
CA THR A 127 -0.74 -0.31 5.75
C THR A 127 0.75 -0.09 5.57
N PHE A 128 1.15 0.28 4.34
CA PHE A 128 2.51 0.64 3.99
C PHE A 128 2.61 2.14 3.75
N THR A 129 3.59 2.80 4.34
CA THR A 129 3.86 4.23 4.09
C THR A 129 5.33 4.40 3.72
N PHE A 130 5.59 4.88 2.49
CA PHE A 130 6.94 5.18 2.03
C PHE A 130 7.33 6.62 2.39
N HIS A 131 8.57 6.82 2.81
CA HIS A 131 9.07 8.13 3.25
C HIS A 131 10.20 8.66 2.37
N ASP A 132 11.18 7.81 2.07
CA ASP A 132 12.41 8.17 1.38
C ASP A 132 12.76 7.04 0.42
N ILE A 133 12.66 7.31 -0.88
CA ILE A 133 12.96 6.35 -1.95
C ILE A 133 14.08 6.98 -2.77
N THR A 134 15.18 6.26 -2.87
CA THR A 134 16.38 6.64 -3.62
C THR A 134 16.67 5.58 -4.69
N GLU A 135 17.82 5.64 -5.34
CA GLU A 135 18.22 4.70 -6.39
C GLU A 135 18.52 3.29 -5.85
N SER A 136 18.96 3.19 -4.58
CA SER A 136 19.45 1.93 -3.98
C SER A 136 18.79 1.59 -2.64
N ILE A 137 18.03 2.52 -2.05
CA ILE A 137 17.38 2.37 -0.74
C ILE A 137 15.95 2.88 -0.78
N ALA A 138 15.05 2.17 -0.11
CA ALA A 138 13.72 2.68 0.25
C ALA A 138 13.45 2.54 1.75
N THR A 139 12.84 3.56 2.35
CA THR A 139 12.40 3.55 3.76
C THR A 139 10.89 3.53 3.85
N LEU A 140 10.35 2.61 4.66
CA LEU A 140 8.91 2.49 4.87
C LEU A 140 8.50 2.16 6.30
N ASP A 141 7.24 2.46 6.61
CA ASP A 141 6.53 1.96 7.78
C ASP A 141 5.59 0.82 7.38
N ILE A 142 5.46 -0.17 8.26
CA ILE A 142 4.56 -1.32 8.14
C ILE A 142 3.66 -1.34 9.37
N ILE A 143 2.37 -1.09 9.17
CA ILE A 143 1.37 -1.02 10.25
C ILE A 143 0.35 -2.14 10.05
N PRO A 144 0.44 -3.25 10.80
CA PRO A 144 -0.61 -4.27 10.80
C PRO A 144 -1.89 -3.75 11.46
N TYR A 145 -3.05 -4.19 10.97
CA TYR A 145 -4.33 -3.90 11.62
C TYR A 145 -4.41 -4.55 13.01
N ASP A 146 -3.97 -5.81 13.11
CA ASP A 146 -3.81 -6.52 14.38
C ASP A 146 -2.33 -6.53 14.79
N THR A 147 -1.98 -5.72 15.79
CA THR A 147 -0.59 -5.61 16.26
C THR A 147 -0.10 -6.80 17.08
N GLU A 148 -1.00 -7.67 17.55
CA GLU A 148 -0.66 -8.87 18.32
C GLU A 148 -0.43 -10.09 17.40
N ALA A 149 -1.02 -10.08 16.20
CA ALA A 149 -0.82 -11.12 15.20
C ALA A 149 0.61 -11.11 14.62
N GLY A 150 1.16 -12.30 14.39
CA GLY A 150 2.43 -12.48 13.71
C GLY A 150 2.28 -12.31 12.19
N TYR A 151 3.26 -11.72 11.54
CA TYR A 151 3.27 -11.54 10.09
C TYR A 151 4.67 -11.65 9.51
N ILE A 152 4.76 -11.83 8.20
CA ILE A 152 6.01 -11.74 7.45
C ILE A 152 5.85 -10.72 6.31
N THR A 153 6.98 -10.19 5.86
CA THR A 153 7.04 -9.20 4.79
C THR A 153 8.15 -9.56 3.81
N PHE A 154 7.92 -9.25 2.55
CA PHE A 154 8.89 -9.46 1.47
C PHE A 154 8.90 -8.29 0.52
N LEU A 155 10.06 -8.08 -0.09
CA LEU A 155 10.26 -7.16 -1.22
C LEU A 155 10.67 -7.98 -2.43
N ARG A 156 9.96 -7.81 -3.54
CA ARG A 156 10.27 -8.45 -4.82
C ARG A 156 10.14 -7.46 -5.97
N LEU A 157 10.70 -7.81 -7.12
CA LEU A 157 10.44 -7.06 -8.34
C LEU A 157 8.95 -7.13 -8.68
N ALA A 158 8.40 -6.03 -9.20
CA ALA A 158 6.96 -5.94 -9.45
C ALA A 158 6.49 -6.94 -10.52
N ASP A 159 7.34 -7.28 -11.49
CA ASP A 159 7.07 -8.24 -12.56
C ASP A 159 7.03 -9.70 -12.07
N GLU A 160 7.85 -10.04 -11.08
CA GLU A 160 7.81 -11.34 -10.38
C GLU A 160 6.49 -11.52 -9.64
N VAL A 161 5.98 -10.47 -8.98
CA VAL A 161 4.74 -10.53 -8.20
C VAL A 161 3.50 -10.49 -9.08
N GLY A 162 3.50 -9.67 -10.14
CA GLY A 162 2.31 -9.39 -10.95
C GLY A 162 1.69 -10.62 -11.64
N ASN A 163 2.44 -11.71 -11.78
CA ASN A 163 2.01 -12.94 -12.44
C ASN A 163 1.60 -14.07 -11.46
N LEU A 164 1.74 -13.85 -10.15
CA LEU A 164 1.55 -14.88 -9.14
C LEU A 164 0.28 -14.65 -8.33
N SER A 165 -0.44 -15.73 -8.06
CA SER A 165 -1.47 -15.76 -7.03
C SER A 165 -0.87 -15.63 -5.63
N ASP A 166 -1.70 -15.24 -4.66
CA ASP A 166 -1.27 -15.14 -3.26
C ASP A 166 -0.77 -16.48 -2.69
N ASP A 167 -1.32 -17.60 -3.15
CA ASP A 167 -0.89 -18.94 -2.72
C ASP A 167 0.46 -19.32 -3.34
N GLU A 168 0.70 -18.99 -4.61
CA GLU A 168 2.02 -19.20 -5.25
C GLU A 168 3.11 -18.32 -4.61
N LEU A 169 2.79 -17.06 -4.25
CA LEU A 169 3.70 -16.21 -3.49
C LEU A 169 4.04 -16.82 -2.14
N HIS A 170 3.01 -17.30 -1.43
CA HIS A 170 3.19 -17.93 -0.13
C HIS A 170 4.12 -19.15 -0.18
N GLU A 171 3.93 -20.04 -1.16
CA GLU A 171 4.78 -21.20 -1.37
C GLU A 171 6.24 -20.82 -1.68
N LEU A 172 6.45 -19.80 -2.52
CA LEU A 172 7.79 -19.28 -2.84
C LEU A 172 8.48 -18.68 -1.62
N ASP A 173 7.73 -18.00 -0.76
CA ASP A 173 8.24 -17.35 0.44
C ASP A 173 8.65 -18.36 1.52
N VAL A 174 7.85 -19.42 1.69
CA VAL A 174 8.21 -20.56 2.55
C VAL A 174 9.48 -21.23 2.04
N GLN A 175 9.57 -21.47 0.73
CA GLN A 175 10.75 -22.08 0.12
C GLN A 175 11.98 -21.19 0.26
N TYR A 176 11.84 -19.87 0.05
CA TYR A 176 12.92 -18.90 0.24
C TYR A 176 13.50 -18.98 1.64
N TRP A 177 12.67 -19.03 2.68
CA TRP A 177 13.15 -19.15 4.04
C TRP A 177 13.86 -20.48 4.28
N ILE A 178 13.31 -21.60 3.83
CA ILE A 178 13.97 -22.91 3.95
C ILE A 178 15.36 -22.89 3.27
N ASP A 179 15.45 -22.34 2.06
CA ASP A 179 16.70 -22.26 1.31
C ASP A 179 17.71 -21.30 1.94
N SER A 180 17.25 -20.19 2.53
CA SER A 180 18.08 -19.23 3.28
C SER A 180 18.77 -19.88 4.49
N TYR A 181 18.18 -20.95 5.02
CA TYR A 181 18.74 -21.79 6.07
C TYR A 181 19.34 -23.11 5.54
N TYR A 182 19.72 -23.14 4.25
CA TYR A 182 20.36 -24.27 3.55
C TYR A 182 19.57 -25.59 3.65
N GLY A 183 18.24 -25.52 3.83
CA GLY A 183 17.38 -26.68 4.06
C GLY A 183 17.69 -27.44 5.36
N MET A 184 18.45 -26.86 6.29
CA MET A 184 18.82 -27.50 7.56
C MET A 184 17.65 -27.55 8.55
N TYR A 185 16.67 -26.67 8.38
CA TYR A 185 15.54 -26.48 9.29
C TYR A 185 14.23 -26.49 8.51
N GLY A 186 13.19 -27.04 9.12
CA GLY A 186 11.82 -26.91 8.59
C GLY A 186 11.24 -25.52 8.85
N ILE A 187 10.17 -25.17 8.14
CA ILE A 187 9.54 -23.85 8.28
C ILE A 187 9.08 -23.56 9.72
N GLU A 188 8.59 -24.58 10.44
CA GLU A 188 8.19 -24.48 11.86
C GLU A 188 9.32 -24.02 12.79
N GLU A 189 10.57 -24.39 12.48
CA GLU A 189 11.75 -23.99 13.26
C GLU A 189 12.23 -22.59 12.86
N ILE A 190 11.93 -22.15 11.64
CA ILE A 190 12.33 -20.85 11.10
C ILE A 190 11.34 -19.76 11.50
N MET A 191 10.03 -20.05 11.54
CA MET A 191 8.98 -19.06 11.84
C MET A 191 9.26 -18.21 13.08
N PRO A 192 9.64 -18.78 14.26
CA PRO A 192 9.95 -17.98 15.44
C PRO A 192 11.09 -16.97 15.28
N LEU A 193 11.93 -17.13 14.25
CA LEU A 193 13.08 -16.26 13.96
C LEU A 193 12.73 -15.12 12.99
N VAL A 194 11.77 -15.34 12.09
CA VAL A 194 11.46 -14.42 10.98
C VAL A 194 10.13 -13.70 11.14
N THR A 195 9.22 -14.21 11.99
CA THR A 195 7.92 -13.60 12.23
C THR A 195 8.07 -12.26 12.94
N LEU A 196 7.46 -11.24 12.36
CA LEU A 196 7.36 -9.88 12.88
C LEU A 196 6.07 -9.70 13.68
N TYR A 197 6.12 -8.76 14.62
CA TYR A 197 4.98 -8.37 15.47
C TYR A 197 4.95 -6.85 15.63
N GLY A 198 3.74 -6.31 15.78
CA GLY A 198 3.48 -4.89 15.94
C GLY A 198 3.94 -4.02 14.77
N ASN A 199 3.87 -2.71 14.99
CA ASN A 199 4.26 -1.73 13.98
C ASN A 199 5.78 -1.73 13.77
N LYS A 200 6.18 -1.56 12.51
CA LYS A 200 7.57 -1.30 12.12
C LYS A 200 7.66 0.08 11.51
N PHE A 201 8.65 0.84 11.98
CA PHE A 201 8.84 2.22 11.56
C PHE A 201 10.25 2.39 11.02
N ASN A 202 10.38 3.09 9.89
CA ASN A 202 11.65 3.34 9.22
C ASN A 202 12.41 2.05 8.85
N GLU A 203 11.71 1.01 8.43
CA GLU A 203 12.34 -0.18 7.86
C GLU A 203 13.06 0.21 6.57
N ARG A 204 14.29 -0.26 6.41
CA ARG A 204 15.14 0.08 5.26
C ARG A 204 15.30 -1.13 4.37
N MET A 205 14.97 -0.94 3.10
CA MET A 205 15.22 -1.87 2.02
C MET A 205 16.48 -1.43 1.30
N PHE A 206 17.43 -2.34 1.10
CA PHE A 206 18.74 -2.05 0.51
C PHE A 206 18.92 -2.78 -0.82
N SER A 207 19.97 -2.40 -1.54
CA SER A 207 20.40 -3.06 -2.78
C SER A 207 19.32 -3.02 -3.87
N LEU A 208 18.56 -1.93 -3.94
CA LEU A 208 17.63 -1.70 -5.03
C LEU A 208 18.42 -1.46 -6.33
N VAL A 209 17.81 -1.89 -7.43
CA VAL A 209 18.27 -1.57 -8.78
C VAL A 209 17.60 -0.24 -9.18
N PRO A 210 18.36 0.74 -9.69
CA PRO A 210 17.79 2.00 -10.14
C PRO A 210 16.73 1.82 -11.22
N ASP A 211 15.79 2.77 -11.32
CA ASP A 211 14.73 2.78 -12.33
C ASP A 211 13.93 1.46 -12.41
N THR A 212 13.79 0.79 -11.27
CA THR A 212 13.14 -0.53 -11.18
C THR A 212 11.95 -0.47 -10.24
N GLU A 213 10.83 -1.04 -10.68
CA GLU A 213 9.61 -1.13 -9.89
C GLU A 213 9.61 -2.36 -8.98
N TYR A 214 9.29 -2.15 -7.71
CA TYR A 214 9.23 -3.16 -6.68
C TYR A 214 7.84 -3.25 -6.06
N CYS A 215 7.51 -4.44 -5.56
CA CYS A 215 6.35 -4.71 -4.72
C CYS A 215 6.83 -5.13 -3.33
N ILE A 216 6.46 -4.34 -2.31
CA ILE A 216 6.49 -4.80 -0.91
C ILE A 216 5.13 -5.44 -0.60
N TYR A 217 5.14 -6.55 0.12
CA TYR A 217 3.91 -7.16 0.55
C TYR A 217 4.05 -7.89 1.89
N ALA A 218 2.93 -8.04 2.58
CA ALA A 218 2.85 -8.69 3.88
C ALA A 218 1.56 -9.49 4.04
N TYR A 219 1.62 -10.50 4.89
CA TYR A 219 0.47 -11.30 5.32
C TYR A 219 0.72 -11.87 6.72
N GLY A 220 -0.37 -12.07 7.46
CA GLY A 220 -0.34 -12.73 8.75
C GLY A 220 0.00 -14.21 8.62
N VAL A 221 0.74 -14.75 9.59
CA VAL A 221 1.15 -16.16 9.63
C VAL A 221 0.97 -16.76 11.02
N ASP A 222 0.72 -18.06 11.09
CA ASP A 222 0.79 -18.81 12.34
C ASP A 222 2.21 -19.37 12.61
N ALA A 223 2.35 -20.12 13.70
CA ALA A 223 3.63 -20.72 14.10
C ALA A 223 4.09 -21.87 13.18
N GLN A 224 3.19 -22.39 12.34
CA GLN A 224 3.48 -23.42 11.35
C GLN A 224 3.88 -22.82 10.00
N GLY A 225 3.77 -21.50 9.87
CA GLY A 225 4.03 -20.77 8.65
C GLY A 225 2.84 -20.75 7.70
N GLU A 226 1.64 -21.14 8.15
CA GLU A 226 0.43 -21.05 7.34
C GLU A 226 -0.09 -19.61 7.30
N ARG A 227 -0.57 -19.19 6.13
CA ARG A 227 -1.09 -17.83 5.92
C ARG A 227 -2.47 -17.65 6.56
N LEU A 228 -2.62 -16.59 7.36
CA LEU A 228 -3.84 -16.25 8.10
C LEU A 228 -4.66 -15.12 7.47
N THR A 229 -4.06 -14.32 6.59
CA THR A 229 -4.71 -13.17 5.94
C THR A 229 -4.50 -13.16 4.43
N PRO A 230 -5.34 -12.44 3.65
CA PRO A 230 -4.99 -11.99 2.31
C PRO A 230 -3.60 -11.32 2.25
N VAL A 231 -2.95 -11.38 1.09
CA VAL A 231 -1.66 -10.69 0.90
C VAL A 231 -1.94 -9.22 0.59
N THR A 232 -1.47 -8.32 1.47
CA THR A 232 -1.53 -6.88 1.20
C THR A 232 -0.27 -6.46 0.47
N LYS A 233 -0.42 -5.74 -0.65
CA LYS A 233 0.67 -5.35 -1.57
C LYS A 233 0.73 -3.82 -1.69
N ALA A 234 1.94 -3.28 -1.82
CA ALA A 234 2.20 -1.90 -2.19
C ALA A 234 3.40 -1.82 -3.14
N TRP A 235 3.36 -0.84 -4.05
CA TRP A 235 4.35 -0.69 -5.11
C TRP A 235 5.09 0.63 -4.99
N PHE A 236 6.35 0.62 -5.40
CA PHE A 236 7.16 1.83 -5.56
C PHE A 236 8.22 1.60 -6.64
N THR A 237 8.80 2.68 -7.15
CA THR A 237 9.88 2.64 -8.14
C THR A 237 11.11 3.30 -7.55
N ALA A 238 12.25 2.62 -7.60
CA ALA A 238 13.53 3.21 -7.22
C ALA A 238 13.91 4.35 -8.16
N GLU A 239 14.61 5.36 -7.66
CA GLU A 239 15.00 6.51 -8.49
C GLU A 239 16.02 6.10 -9.57
N THR A 240 16.12 6.90 -10.63
CA THR A 240 17.09 6.67 -11.70
C THR A 240 18.49 7.10 -11.26
N LEU A 241 19.51 6.32 -11.59
CA LEU A 241 20.91 6.65 -11.30
C LEU A 241 21.51 7.57 -12.37
N GLU A 242 22.08 8.68 -11.96
CA GLU A 242 22.86 9.56 -12.82
C GLU A 242 24.28 9.04 -13.02
N MET A 243 24.69 8.88 -14.28
CA MET A 243 26.03 8.45 -14.65
C MET A 243 27.01 9.62 -14.57
N SER A 244 28.13 9.40 -13.90
CA SER A 244 29.27 10.31 -13.83
C SER A 244 29.99 10.40 -15.17
N ASP A 245 30.40 11.61 -15.53
CA ASP A 245 31.27 11.93 -16.66
C ASP A 245 32.72 12.20 -16.26
N THR A 246 33.07 11.96 -14.98
CA THR A 246 34.41 12.17 -14.42
C THR A 246 35.44 11.33 -15.17
N SER A 247 36.54 11.98 -15.57
CA SER A 247 37.65 11.34 -16.27
C SER A 247 38.87 11.18 -15.36
N PHE A 248 39.72 10.19 -15.65
CA PHE A 248 40.88 9.86 -14.82
C PHE A 248 42.17 9.78 -15.62
N GLU A 249 43.23 10.38 -15.08
CA GLU A 249 44.60 10.10 -15.50
C GLU A 249 45.18 8.97 -14.64
N ILE A 250 45.50 7.82 -15.26
CA ILE A 250 46.13 6.67 -14.60
C ILE A 250 47.62 6.61 -14.95
N MET A 251 48.47 6.82 -13.94
CA MET A 251 49.92 6.75 -14.05
C MET A 251 50.44 5.47 -13.39
N VAL A 252 51.23 4.69 -14.12
CA VAL A 252 51.81 3.44 -13.63
C VAL A 252 53.33 3.55 -13.68
N THR A 253 53.99 3.35 -12.54
CA THR A 253 55.44 3.39 -12.41
C THR A 253 55.95 2.02 -11.92
N LYS A 254 56.75 1.36 -12.76
CA LYS A 254 57.38 0.06 -12.44
C LYS A 254 58.73 0.26 -11.74
N GLY A 255 58.94 -0.49 -10.66
CA GLY A 255 60.22 -0.61 -9.99
C GLY A 255 61.14 -1.68 -10.61
N THR A 256 62.19 -2.05 -9.90
CA THR A 256 63.13 -3.12 -10.31
C THR A 256 62.68 -4.47 -9.75
N GLU A 257 62.90 -5.57 -10.50
CA GLU A 257 62.69 -6.94 -10.03
C GLU A 257 63.43 -7.19 -8.70
N ASN A 258 62.71 -7.74 -7.72
CA ASN A 258 63.27 -8.16 -6.44
C ASN A 258 63.78 -9.61 -6.48
N GLU A 259 64.47 -10.06 -5.43
CA GLU A 259 65.04 -11.42 -5.34
C GLU A 259 64.00 -12.56 -5.43
N LYS A 260 62.71 -12.24 -5.32
CA LYS A 260 61.59 -13.19 -5.41
C LYS A 260 60.93 -13.22 -6.79
N GLY A 261 61.47 -12.49 -7.77
CA GLY A 261 60.89 -12.40 -9.11
C GLY A 261 59.60 -11.57 -9.16
N GLN A 262 59.50 -10.53 -8.35
CA GLN A 262 58.36 -9.61 -8.31
C GLN A 262 58.81 -8.21 -8.67
N ILE A 263 57.94 -7.44 -9.32
CA ILE A 263 58.23 -6.07 -9.76
C ILE A 263 57.31 -5.14 -8.96
N PRO A 264 57.81 -4.30 -8.03
CA PRO A 264 56.98 -3.31 -7.35
C PRO A 264 56.35 -2.35 -8.35
N VAL A 265 55.08 -2.02 -8.16
CA VAL A 265 54.31 -1.11 -9.01
C VAL A 265 53.66 -0.05 -8.14
N HIS A 266 53.87 1.21 -8.50
CA HIS A 266 53.16 2.36 -7.93
C HIS A 266 52.17 2.89 -8.95
N ILE A 267 50.94 3.13 -8.52
CA ILE A 267 49.88 3.66 -9.37
C ILE A 267 49.33 4.92 -8.73
N THR A 268 49.06 5.91 -9.56
CA THR A 268 48.34 7.11 -9.17
C THR A 268 47.12 7.26 -10.06
N TYR A 269 45.98 7.49 -9.44
CA TYR A 269 44.69 7.78 -10.05
C TYR A 269 44.37 9.22 -9.76
N LYS A 270 44.20 10.03 -10.80
CA LYS A 270 43.90 11.44 -10.66
C LYS A 270 42.60 11.77 -11.39
N PRO A 271 41.49 12.00 -10.67
CA PRO A 271 40.27 12.48 -11.30
C PRO A 271 40.42 13.93 -11.76
N ASP A 272 39.63 14.33 -12.76
CA ASP A 272 39.45 15.74 -13.13
C ASP A 272 38.49 16.49 -12.18
N ASP A 273 37.62 15.75 -11.48
CA ASP A 273 36.82 16.21 -10.35
C ASP A 273 37.28 15.58 -9.01
N ASN A 274 37.81 16.41 -8.11
CA ASN A 274 38.33 15.97 -6.82
C ASN A 274 37.24 15.70 -5.76
N GLU A 275 35.96 15.97 -6.07
CA GLU A 275 34.85 15.66 -5.16
C GLU A 275 34.20 14.30 -5.48
N THR A 276 34.54 13.70 -6.63
CA THR A 276 34.00 12.39 -7.04
C THR A 276 34.60 11.27 -6.17
N ASN A 277 33.73 10.51 -5.47
CA ASN A 277 34.10 9.26 -4.83
C ASN A 277 34.32 8.17 -5.89
N TYR A 278 35.34 7.33 -5.71
CA TYR A 278 35.64 6.25 -6.64
C TYR A 278 36.33 5.08 -5.97
N LEU A 279 36.13 3.90 -6.54
CA LEU A 279 36.88 2.69 -6.20
C LEU A 279 38.06 2.52 -7.15
N THR A 280 39.14 1.94 -6.65
CA THR A 280 40.30 1.51 -7.43
C THR A 280 40.48 0.01 -7.33
N GLY A 281 41.13 -0.58 -8.33
CA GLY A 281 41.46 -2.00 -8.29
C GLY A 281 42.44 -2.41 -9.36
N PHE A 282 42.91 -3.65 -9.27
CA PHE A 282 43.74 -4.28 -10.28
C PHE A 282 43.43 -5.77 -10.39
N THR A 283 43.66 -6.32 -11.57
CA THR A 283 43.57 -7.77 -11.80
C THR A 283 44.49 -8.19 -12.94
N VAL A 284 44.72 -9.49 -13.08
CA VAL A 284 45.47 -10.04 -14.21
C VAL A 284 44.66 -9.84 -15.48
N TRP A 285 45.28 -9.29 -16.52
CA TRP A 285 44.66 -9.11 -17.82
C TRP A 285 44.47 -10.46 -18.52
N SER A 286 43.31 -10.62 -19.15
CA SER A 286 43.05 -11.71 -20.09
C SER A 286 42.42 -11.14 -21.35
N GLU A 287 42.85 -11.63 -22.51
CA GLU A 287 42.26 -11.25 -23.79
C GLU A 287 40.75 -11.51 -23.79
N GLY A 288 39.96 -10.50 -24.16
CA GLY A 288 38.49 -10.58 -24.14
C GLY A 288 37.85 -10.39 -22.77
N MET A 289 38.57 -9.80 -21.80
CA MET A 289 37.97 -9.39 -20.52
C MET A 289 36.76 -8.48 -20.76
N ASP A 290 35.65 -8.85 -20.13
CA ASP A 290 34.39 -8.10 -20.17
C ASP A 290 34.37 -7.08 -19.03
N MET A 291 34.35 -5.80 -19.39
CA MET A 291 34.37 -4.71 -18.42
C MET A 291 33.01 -4.51 -17.75
N ASP A 292 31.92 -4.89 -18.41
CA ASP A 292 30.58 -4.81 -17.81
C ASP A 292 30.46 -5.88 -16.70
N ALA A 293 30.95 -7.10 -16.97
CA ALA A 293 31.04 -8.14 -15.95
C ALA A 293 31.94 -7.75 -14.76
N LEU A 294 32.98 -6.93 -15.00
CA LEU A 294 33.81 -6.39 -13.93
C LEU A 294 33.04 -5.39 -13.07
N ILE A 295 32.23 -4.50 -13.66
CA ILE A 295 31.35 -3.58 -12.91
C ILE A 295 30.38 -4.39 -12.04
N GLU A 296 29.70 -5.39 -12.61
CA GLU A 296 28.76 -6.24 -11.86
C GLU A 296 29.43 -6.91 -10.64
N GLN A 297 30.62 -7.47 -10.84
CA GLN A 297 31.37 -8.09 -9.74
C GLN A 297 31.77 -7.09 -8.66
N GLN A 298 32.23 -5.89 -9.05
CA GLN A 298 32.58 -4.86 -8.08
C GLN A 298 31.34 -4.33 -7.35
N GLN A 299 30.20 -4.20 -8.03
CA GLN A 299 28.94 -3.80 -7.40
C GLN A 299 28.49 -4.82 -6.36
N ILE A 300 28.63 -6.12 -6.63
CA ILE A 300 28.32 -7.18 -5.65
C ILE A 300 29.19 -7.04 -4.40
N ILE A 301 30.51 -6.82 -4.57
CA ILE A 301 31.44 -6.64 -3.45
C ILE A 301 31.10 -5.38 -2.66
N LEU A 302 30.82 -4.28 -3.36
CA LEU A 302 30.42 -3.00 -2.78
C LEU A 302 29.13 -3.14 -1.96
N ASN A 303 28.11 -3.81 -2.51
CA ASN A 303 26.83 -4.05 -1.81
C ASN A 303 27.02 -4.88 -0.54
N ASP A 304 27.76 -6.00 -0.61
CA ASP A 304 28.05 -6.84 0.56
C ASP A 304 28.80 -6.04 1.64
N PHE A 305 29.74 -5.20 1.22
CA PHE A 305 30.48 -4.32 2.11
C PHE A 305 29.60 -3.26 2.77
N ILE A 306 28.74 -2.58 1.99
CA ILE A 306 27.79 -1.58 2.50
C ILE A 306 26.84 -2.23 3.50
N VAL A 307 26.19 -3.32 3.14
CA VAL A 307 25.22 -4.02 4.00
C VAL A 307 25.87 -4.43 5.32
N LYS A 308 27.10 -4.96 5.30
CA LYS A 308 27.83 -5.33 6.52
C LYS A 308 28.10 -4.13 7.42
N ASN A 309 28.57 -3.01 6.88
CA ASN A 309 28.89 -1.82 7.67
C ASN A 309 27.63 -1.12 8.22
N MET A 310 26.57 -1.06 7.43
CA MET A 310 25.30 -0.48 7.87
C MET A 310 24.62 -1.35 8.93
N THR A 311 24.60 -2.68 8.73
CA THR A 311 23.88 -3.61 9.62
C THR A 311 24.64 -3.84 10.93
N PHE A 312 25.94 -4.14 10.85
CA PHE A 312 26.73 -4.50 12.05
C PHE A 312 27.51 -3.33 12.63
N GLY A 313 27.89 -2.36 11.81
CA GLY A 313 28.61 -1.16 12.24
C GLY A 313 27.70 0.00 12.61
N ALA A 314 26.42 -0.02 12.22
CA ALA A 314 25.47 1.08 12.34
C ALA A 314 26.00 2.40 11.73
N ILE A 315 26.80 2.29 10.67
CA ILE A 315 27.41 3.43 9.97
C ILE A 315 26.45 3.91 8.88
N PRO A 316 26.13 5.22 8.79
CA PRO A 316 25.37 5.78 7.67
C PRO A 316 26.04 5.50 6.32
N LEU A 317 25.24 5.34 5.26
CA LEU A 317 25.77 5.02 3.93
C LEU A 317 26.79 6.05 3.44
N GLU A 318 26.48 7.34 3.58
CA GLU A 318 27.37 8.44 3.20
C GLU A 318 28.75 8.33 3.86
N ASP A 319 28.79 7.93 5.13
CA ASP A 319 30.03 7.75 5.89
C ASP A 319 30.80 6.50 5.41
N VAL A 320 30.09 5.42 5.03
CA VAL A 320 30.71 4.25 4.42
C VAL A 320 31.37 4.64 3.10
N ILE A 321 30.67 5.35 2.22
CA ILE A 321 31.22 5.76 0.92
C ILE A 321 32.40 6.72 1.11
N ALA A 322 32.24 7.76 1.92
CA ALA A 322 33.29 8.75 2.15
C ALA A 322 34.55 8.14 2.80
N HIS A 323 34.40 7.14 3.67
CA HIS A 323 35.54 6.52 4.36
C HIS A 323 36.30 5.53 3.47
N TYR A 324 35.58 4.70 2.71
CA TYR A 324 36.18 3.56 2.00
C TYR A 324 36.43 3.83 0.51
N TYR A 325 35.77 4.82 -0.07
CA TYR A 325 35.92 5.21 -1.48
C TYR A 325 36.17 6.72 -1.56
N PRO A 326 37.28 7.23 -1.00
CA PRO A 326 37.50 8.66 -0.87
C PRO A 326 37.61 9.37 -2.22
N ALA A 327 37.37 10.68 -2.23
CA ALA A 327 37.53 11.51 -3.42
C ALA A 327 38.97 12.07 -3.53
N GLY A 328 39.28 12.67 -4.69
CA GLY A 328 40.58 13.29 -4.97
C GLY A 328 41.67 12.30 -5.38
N GLU A 329 42.91 12.77 -5.54
CA GLU A 329 44.02 11.92 -6.00
C GLU A 329 44.33 10.78 -5.02
N GLN A 330 44.36 9.55 -5.53
CA GLN A 330 44.70 8.34 -4.77
C GLN A 330 45.88 7.62 -5.39
N SER A 331 46.62 6.87 -4.57
CA SER A 331 47.71 6.03 -5.03
C SER A 331 47.70 4.66 -4.35
N ASP A 332 48.06 3.65 -5.12
CA ASP A 332 48.17 2.26 -4.68
C ASP A 332 49.57 1.71 -4.96
N ASP A 333 50.08 0.92 -4.03
CA ASP A 333 51.33 0.18 -4.15
C ASP A 333 51.06 -1.32 -4.07
N PHE A 334 51.51 -2.09 -5.07
CA PHE A 334 51.50 -3.55 -4.97
C PHE A 334 52.73 -4.17 -5.63
N THR A 335 53.01 -5.42 -5.29
CA THR A 335 54.22 -6.14 -5.73
C THR A 335 53.82 -7.46 -6.42
N PRO A 336 53.34 -7.38 -7.67
CA PRO A 336 52.92 -8.54 -8.43
C PRO A 336 54.09 -9.44 -8.85
N MET A 337 53.75 -10.68 -9.19
CA MET A 337 54.68 -11.58 -9.87
C MET A 337 55.06 -11.01 -11.25
N LYS A 338 56.28 -11.29 -11.68
CA LYS A 338 56.73 -11.00 -13.06
C LYS A 338 56.03 -11.89 -14.08
N ASP A 339 56.16 -11.52 -15.35
CA ASP A 339 55.67 -12.26 -16.51
C ASP A 339 54.13 -12.31 -16.65
N TYR A 340 53.44 -11.30 -16.12
CA TYR A 340 51.98 -11.14 -16.28
C TYR A 340 51.66 -9.78 -16.91
N GLU A 341 50.57 -9.75 -17.65
CA GLU A 341 49.89 -8.50 -18.00
C GLU A 341 48.80 -8.25 -16.96
N PHE A 342 48.69 -7.00 -16.52
CA PHE A 342 47.71 -6.55 -15.54
C PHE A 342 46.87 -5.44 -16.14
N VAL A 343 45.66 -5.32 -15.61
CA VAL A 343 44.82 -4.13 -15.75
C VAL A 343 44.65 -3.48 -14.40
N VAL A 344 44.79 -2.16 -14.38
CA VAL A 344 44.46 -1.30 -13.24
C VAL A 344 43.30 -0.42 -13.64
N TYR A 345 42.36 -0.22 -12.75
CA TYR A 345 41.11 0.42 -13.07
C TYR A 345 40.58 1.27 -11.91
N CYS A 346 39.72 2.20 -12.26
CA CYS A 346 38.90 2.98 -11.34
C CYS A 346 37.48 3.13 -11.89
N MET A 347 36.51 3.26 -10.98
CA MET A 347 35.10 3.48 -11.30
C MET A 347 34.50 4.44 -10.28
N CYS A 348 33.68 5.39 -10.74
CA CYS A 348 33.00 6.32 -9.86
C CYS A 348 31.94 5.59 -9.02
N VAL A 349 31.77 6.04 -7.78
CA VAL A 349 30.79 5.52 -6.83
C VAL A 349 29.90 6.67 -6.39
N ALA A 350 28.61 6.57 -6.68
CA ALA A 350 27.63 7.55 -6.23
C ALA A 350 27.45 7.49 -4.71
N PRO A 351 26.95 8.57 -4.07
CA PRO A 351 26.65 8.58 -2.63
C PRO A 351 25.65 7.49 -2.20
N CYS A 352 24.79 7.04 -3.12
CA CYS A 352 23.87 5.92 -2.91
C CYS A 352 24.56 4.53 -2.97
N GLY A 353 25.88 4.47 -3.11
CA GLY A 353 26.66 3.22 -3.08
C GLY A 353 26.57 2.38 -4.36
N LEU A 354 26.19 3.00 -5.46
CA LEU A 354 26.19 2.37 -6.79
C LEU A 354 27.35 2.87 -7.63
N ILE A 355 27.94 1.97 -8.40
CA ILE A 355 28.89 2.31 -9.46
C ILE A 355 28.13 3.05 -10.55
N ASN A 356 28.57 4.25 -10.87
CA ASN A 356 27.88 5.12 -11.81
C ASN A 356 28.79 5.65 -12.93
N SER A 357 29.82 4.89 -13.33
CA SER A 357 30.63 5.19 -14.51
C SER A 357 31.00 3.91 -15.26
N GLU A 358 31.47 4.07 -16.51
CA GLU A 358 32.20 2.99 -17.19
C GLU A 358 33.53 2.68 -16.46
N VAL A 359 34.13 1.54 -16.77
CA VAL A 359 35.47 1.19 -16.27
C VAL A 359 36.52 2.03 -16.98
N ILE A 360 37.24 2.86 -16.22
CA ILE A 360 38.41 3.58 -16.73
C ILE A 360 39.64 2.79 -16.32
N TYR A 361 40.43 2.35 -17.29
CA TYR A 361 41.51 1.41 -17.03
C TYR A 361 42.76 1.65 -17.87
N LYS A 362 43.86 1.06 -17.41
CA LYS A 362 45.13 1.01 -18.12
C LYS A 362 45.75 -0.37 -17.94
N THR A 363 46.31 -0.91 -19.01
CA THR A 363 47.09 -2.14 -18.94
C THR A 363 48.57 -1.85 -18.77
N PHE A 364 49.27 -2.77 -18.13
CA PHE A 364 50.72 -2.77 -18.05
C PHE A 364 51.22 -4.19 -17.85
N ASP A 365 52.46 -4.45 -18.24
CA ASP A 365 53.08 -5.75 -18.04
C ASP A 365 54.19 -5.71 -16.99
N THR A 366 54.48 -6.87 -16.42
CA THR A 366 55.63 -7.12 -15.54
C THR A 366 56.69 -7.98 -16.24
N PHE A 367 56.81 -7.89 -17.57
CA PHE A 367 57.91 -8.52 -18.30
C PHE A 367 59.20 -7.72 -18.08
N VAL A 368 60.33 -8.43 -18.04
CA VAL A 368 61.66 -7.81 -17.99
C VAL A 368 62.06 -7.45 -19.43
N GLU A 369 62.41 -6.18 -19.68
CA GLU A 369 62.98 -5.72 -20.95
C GLU A 369 64.40 -6.25 -21.21
#